data_AF-A0A9E1YE50-F1
#
_entry.id   AF-A0A9E1YE50-F1
#
_cell.length_a   1.000
_cell.length_b   1.000
_cell.length_c   1.000
_cell.angle_alpha   90.00
_cell.angle_beta   90.00
_cell.angle_gamma   90.00
#
_symmetry.space_group_name_H-M   'P 1'
#
loop_
_entity.id
_entity.type
_entity.pdbx_description
1 polymer ?
#
loop_
_entity_poly.entity_id
_entity_poly.type
_entity_poly.pdbx_seq_one_letter_code
_entity_poly.pdbx_strand_id
1 'polypeptide(L)' 'MKVCLGQINTTPGDFAGNLEKVRVGIEAASKAQADLVVFPELTLPGYLSQDLIYNPDFIERNLQ' A
#
# COMPACT_ATOMS: atom_id res chain seq x y z
N MET A 1 21.00 -10.49 3.75
CA MET A 1 19.93 -9.51 3.51
C MET A 1 18.98 -10.07 2.47
N LYS A 2 17.73 -10.38 2.85
CA LYS A 2 16.67 -10.88 1.98
C LYS A 2 15.59 -9.82 1.84
N VAL A 3 15.29 -9.42 0.61
CA VAL A 3 14.27 -8.41 0.30
C VAL A 3 13.09 -9.08 -0.37
N CYS A 4 11.88 -8.76 0.08
CA CYS A 4 10.63 -9.19 -0.52
C CYS A 4 10.04 -8.04 -1.35
N LEU A 5 9.51 -8.38 -2.52
CA LEU A 5 8.73 -7.45 -3.34
C LEU A 5 7.24 -7.71 -3.07
N GLY A 6 6.60 -6.77 -2.38
CA GLY A 6 5.17 -6.80 -2.07
C GLY A 6 4.33 -6.41 -3.27
N GLN A 7 4.34 -7.22 -4.34
CA GLN A 7 3.51 -6.98 -5.51
C GLN A 7 2.03 -7.18 -5.16
N ILE A 8 1.27 -6.09 -5.14
CA ILE A 8 -0.16 -6.08 -4.81
C ILE A 8 -0.94 -5.26 -5.83
N ASN A 9 -2.21 -5.61 -6.01
CA ASN A 9 -3.12 -4.85 -6.86
C ASN A 9 -3.88 -3.81 -6.02
N THR A 10 -3.45 -2.56 -6.05
CA THR A 10 -4.08 -1.46 -5.30
C THR A 10 -5.35 -0.96 -6.01
N THR A 11 -6.35 -0.54 -5.24
CA THR A 11 -7.56 0.11 -5.77
C THR A 11 -7.53 1.60 -5.38
N PRO A 12 -7.55 2.56 -6.32
CA PRO A 12 -7.53 3.98 -5.98
C PRO A 12 -8.65 4.37 -5.00
N GLY A 13 -8.30 5.02 -3.89
CA GLY A 13 -9.24 5.47 -2.85
C GLY A 13 -9.75 4.42 -1.86
N ASP A 14 -9.38 3.15 -2.04
CA ASP A 14 -9.65 2.08 -1.07
C ASP A 14 -8.51 1.95 -0.06
N PHE A 15 -8.40 2.92 0.84
CA PHE A 15 -7.35 2.96 1.87
C PHE A 15 -7.35 1.70 2.76
N ALA A 16 -8.53 1.28 3.23
CA ALA A 16 -8.66 0.12 4.12
C ALA A 16 -8.27 -1.18 3.40
N GLY A 17 -8.74 -1.40 2.19
CA GLY A 17 -8.40 -2.58 1.40
C GLY A 17 -6.93 -2.59 0.97
N ASN A 18 -6.35 -1.45 0.63
CA ASN A 18 -4.93 -1.37 0.30
C ASN A 18 -4.03 -1.57 1.53
N LEU A 19 -4.41 -1.05 2.69
CA LEU A 19 -3.73 -1.30 3.96
C LEU A 19 -3.76 -2.79 4.33
N GLU A 20 -4.90 -3.46 4.14
CA GLU A 20 -5.01 -4.90 4.39
C GLU A 20 -4.09 -5.71 3.47
N LYS A 21 -3.98 -5.34 2.19
CA LYS A 21 -3.03 -5.97 1.24
C LYS A 21 -1.58 -5.79 1.70
N VAL A 22 -1.22 -4.60 2.20
CA VAL A 22 0.11 -4.34 2.79
C VAL A 22 0.34 -5.23 4.01
N ARG A 23 -0.64 -5.33 4.92
CA ARG A 23 -0.58 -6.15 6.13
C ARG A 23 -0.31 -7.62 5.79
N VAL A 24 -1.07 -8.18 4.84
CA VAL A 24 -0.87 -9.55 4.34
C VAL A 24 0.51 -9.72 3.71
N GLY A 25 0.98 -8.75 2.94
CA GLY A 25 2.32 -8.75 2.35
C GLY A 25 3.45 -8.75 3.40
N ILE A 26 3.31 -7.96 4.46
CA ILE A 26 4.26 -7.93 5.59
C ILE A 26 4.28 -9.28 6.31
N GLU A 27 3.12 -9.89 6.58
CA GLU A 27 3.05 -11.22 7.20
C GLU A 27 3.73 -12.29 6.34
N ALA A 28 3.52 -12.25 5.02
CA ALA A 28 4.17 -13.17 4.09
C ALA A 28 5.69 -12.97 4.07
N ALA A 29 6.16 -11.72 4.05
CA ALA A 29 7.58 -11.40 4.12
C ALA A 29 8.23 -11.85 5.44
N SER A 30 7.52 -11.67 6.57
CA SER A 30 7.96 -12.14 7.90
C SER A 30 8.06 -13.67 7.95
N LYS A 31 7.05 -14.40 7.46
CA LYS A 31 7.08 -15.87 7.35
C LYS A 31 8.22 -16.36 6.47
N ALA A 32 8.58 -15.59 5.44
CA ALA A 32 9.71 -15.87 4.57
C ALA A 32 11.07 -15.42 5.15
N GLN A 33 11.11 -14.89 6.38
CA GLN A 33 12.32 -14.36 7.03
C GLN A 33 13.03 -13.30 6.17
N ALA A 34 12.26 -12.42 5.53
CA ALA A 34 12.81 -11.26 4.82
C ALA A 34 13.19 -10.16 5.81
N ASP A 35 14.31 -9.48 5.54
CA ASP A 35 14.77 -8.32 6.32
C ASP A 35 14.05 -7.02 5.92
N LEU A 36 13.51 -6.98 4.70
CA LEU A 36 12.82 -5.83 4.13
C LEU A 36 11.70 -6.29 3.18
N VAL A 37 10.58 -5.59 3.17
CA VAL A 37 9.57 -5.69 2.11
C VAL A 37 9.34 -4.31 1.50
N VAL A 38 9.27 -4.24 0.17
CA VAL A 38 9.03 -3.00 -0.57
C VAL A 38 7.74 -3.13 -1.36
N PHE A 39 6.91 -2.08 -1.33
CA PHE A 39 5.63 -2.01 -2.02
C PHE A 39 5.67 -0.98 -3.16
N PRO A 40 4.70 -1.00 -4.10
CA PRO A 40 4.62 -0.03 -5.18
C PRO A 40 4.54 1.43 -4.70
N GLU A 41 4.86 2.35 -5.60
CA GLU A 41 4.64 3.79 -5.36
C GLU A 41 3.15 4.07 -5.10
N LEU A 42 2.87 5.00 -4.18
CA LEU A 42 1.51 5.39 -3.79
C LEU A 42 0.63 4.21 -3.37
N THR A 43 1.19 3.23 -2.64
CA THR A 43 0.50 1.99 -2.28
C THR A 43 -0.84 2.19 -1.56
N LEU A 44 -0.90 3.07 -0.55
CA LEU A 44 -2.13 3.28 0.24
C LEU A 44 -3.23 4.03 -0.55
N PRO A 45 -2.97 5.22 -1.13
CA PRO A 45 -3.98 5.91 -1.93
C PRO A 45 -4.27 5.22 -3.27
N GLY A 46 -3.32 4.44 -3.80
CA GLY A 46 -3.34 3.82 -5.12
C GLY A 46 -2.74 4.74 -6.20
N TYR A 47 -1.91 4.19 -7.08
CA TYR A 47 -1.17 5.00 -8.07
C TYR A 47 -2.06 5.80 -9.01
N LEU A 48 -3.14 5.20 -9.51
CA LEU A 48 -4.08 5.85 -10.43
C LEU A 48 -5.11 6.74 -9.71
N SER A 49 -4.69 7.46 -8.68
CA SER A 49 -5.55 8.38 -7.92
C SER A 49 -6.04 9.57 -8.76
N GLN A 50 -5.28 10.01 -9.76
CA GLN A 50 -5.65 11.10 -10.67
C GLN A 50 -6.24 12.30 -9.91
N ASP A 51 -7.42 12.79 -10.28
CA ASP A 51 -8.04 13.98 -9.70
C ASP A 51 -8.49 13.80 -8.24
N LEU A 52 -8.51 12.57 -7.71
CA LEU A 52 -8.79 12.33 -6.29
C LEU A 52 -7.77 13.05 -5.40
N ILE A 53 -6.54 13.28 -5.87
CA ILE A 53 -5.52 14.01 -5.11
C ILE A 53 -5.89 15.48 -4.87
N TYR A 54 -6.86 16.04 -5.60
CA TYR A 54 -7.38 17.39 -5.38
C TYR A 54 -8.58 17.42 -4.43
N ASN A 55 -9.13 16.27 -4.04
CA ASN A 55 -10.22 16.18 -3.08
C ASN A 55 -9.66 16.26 -1.64
N PRO A 56 -10.03 17.29 -0.84
CA PRO A 56 -9.56 17.43 0.54
C PRO A 56 -9.85 16.19 1.42
N ASP A 57 -11.01 15.56 1.27
CA ASP A 57 -11.38 14.37 2.05
C ASP A 57 -10.47 13.18 1.71
N PHE A 58 -10.05 13.07 0.44
CA PHE A 58 -9.11 12.03 0.01
C PHE A 58 -7.73 12.25 0.64
N ILE A 59 -7.27 13.50 0.70
CA ILE A 59 -6.01 13.86 1.36
C ILE A 59 -6.10 13.58 2.86
N GLU A 60 -7.19 14.00 3.51
CA GLU A 60 -7.39 13.79 4.95
C GLU A 60 -7.37 12.31 5.31
N ARG A 61 -8.04 11.46 4.53
CA ARG A 61 -8.00 9.99 4.71
C ARG A 61 -6.60 9.39 4.53
N ASN A 62 -5.73 9.99 3.71
CA ASN A 62 -4.36 9.54 3.53
C ASN A 62 -3.41 9.99 4.66
N LEU A 63 -3.82 10.96 5.48
CA LEU A 63 -3.05 11.47 6.61
C LEU A 63 -3.37 10.76 7.94
N GLN A 64 -4.37 9.88 7.95
CA GLN A 64 -4.79 9.05 9.09
C GLN A 64 -4.02 7.73 9.13
#